data_AF-A0A6B2G4M5-F1
#
_entry.id   AF-A0A6B2G4M5-F1
#
_cell.length_a   1.000
_cell.length_b   1.000
_cell.length_c   1.000
_cell.angle_alpha   90.00
_cell.angle_beta   90.00
_cell.angle_gamma   90.00
#
_symmetry.space_group_name_H-M   'P 1'
#
loop_
_entity.id
_entity.type
_entity.pdbx_description
1 polymer ?
#
loop_
_entity_poly.entity_id
_entity_poly.type
_entity_poly.pdbx_seq_one_letter_code
_entity_poly.pdbx_strand_id
1 'polypeptide(L)'
;KEKLIGWVNTKLLVKNKSCRNFKSDWKDGKLLAVLVETFLPGSFDESEIEYLSTPQNLCEKAIHISDQQLGVPKLILMNEFLSEHVDEMSIMTYISFFRLVKTAEDSDNSADRAFIMSSIESTDIPDESNTKEEIKINDTTTHIYESF
;
A
#
# COMPACT_ATOMS: atom_id res chain seq x y z
N LYS A 1 -16.89 8.23 2.63
CA LYS A 1 -16.01 8.93 3.60
C LYS A 1 -16.37 8.58 5.06
N GLU A 2 -17.55 8.97 5.57
CA GLU A 2 -17.93 8.77 6.99
C GLU A 2 -17.84 7.31 7.47
N LYS A 3 -18.29 6.35 6.65
CA LYS A 3 -18.16 4.91 6.95
C LYS A 3 -16.71 4.49 7.17
N LEU A 4 -15.79 5.00 6.36
CA LEU A 4 -14.35 4.68 6.48
C LEU A 4 -13.75 5.35 7.72
N ILE A 5 -14.16 6.59 8.04
CA ILE A 5 -13.75 7.26 9.28
C ILE A 5 -14.20 6.45 10.50
N GLY A 6 -15.46 6.01 10.51
CA GLY A 6 -15.99 5.17 11.57
C GLY A 6 -15.16 3.90 11.74
N TRP A 7 -14.88 3.20 10.65
CA TRP A 7 -14.05 1.99 10.66
C TRP A 7 -12.60 2.26 11.12
N VAL A 8 -11.95 3.32 10.65
CA VAL A 8 -10.60 3.67 11.12
C VAL A 8 -10.62 3.95 12.63
N ASN A 9 -11.63 4.68 13.11
CA ASN A 9 -11.74 5.01 14.53
C ASN A 9 -11.97 3.76 15.41
N THR A 10 -12.65 2.71 14.94
CA THR A 10 -12.74 1.47 15.74
C THR A 10 -11.38 0.83 15.98
N LYS A 11 -10.42 0.98 15.04
CA LYS A 11 -9.04 0.50 15.20
C LYS A 11 -8.20 1.46 16.04
N LEU A 12 -8.29 2.76 15.79
CA LEU A 12 -7.47 3.77 16.48
C LEU A 12 -7.84 4.02 17.94
N LEU A 13 -9.11 3.82 18.33
CA LEU A 13 -9.58 4.05 19.70
C LEU A 13 -8.84 3.19 20.74
N VAL A 14 -8.36 2.01 20.35
CA VAL A 14 -7.55 1.12 21.20
C VAL A 14 -6.26 1.82 21.68
N LYS A 15 -5.77 2.80 20.92
CA LYS A 15 -4.58 3.60 21.22
C LYS A 15 -4.92 5.06 21.55
N ASN A 16 -6.17 5.36 21.94
CA ASN A 16 -6.65 6.72 22.24
C ASN A 16 -6.44 7.75 21.11
N LYS A 17 -6.41 7.29 19.85
CA LYS A 17 -6.32 8.18 18.67
C LYS A 17 -7.65 8.23 17.93
N SER A 18 -7.84 9.30 17.16
CA SER A 18 -9.03 9.47 16.31
C SER A 18 -8.68 10.19 15.02
N CYS A 19 -9.37 9.80 13.96
CA CYS A 19 -9.32 10.36 12.61
C CYS A 19 -10.62 11.16 12.35
N ARG A 20 -10.49 12.35 11.78
CA ARG A 20 -11.60 13.24 11.39
C ARG A 20 -11.64 13.52 9.89
N ASN A 21 -10.50 13.38 9.21
CA ASN A 21 -10.37 13.58 7.76
C ASN A 21 -9.30 12.64 7.17
N PHE A 22 -9.30 12.47 5.85
CA PHE A 22 -8.25 11.75 5.12
C PHE A 22 -7.24 12.70 4.46
N LYS A 23 -6.96 13.82 5.14
CA LYS A 23 -6.05 14.85 4.65
C LYS A 23 -5.04 15.24 5.72
N SER A 24 -5.32 16.29 6.48
CA SER A 24 -4.40 16.86 7.47
C SER A 24 -4.06 15.91 8.61
N ASP A 25 -4.98 15.03 9.02
CA ASP A 25 -4.76 14.14 10.17
C ASP A 25 -3.71 13.05 9.90
N TRP A 26 -3.35 12.84 8.63
CA TRP A 26 -2.40 11.79 8.22
C TRP A 26 -1.00 12.34 7.91
N LYS A 27 -0.82 13.66 7.94
CA LYS A 27 0.42 14.35 7.53
C LYS A 27 1.59 14.14 8.47
N ASP A 28 1.35 13.74 9.71
CA ASP A 28 2.41 13.50 10.68
C ASP A 28 2.88 12.02 10.65
N GLY A 29 2.27 11.18 9.83
CA GLY A 29 2.54 9.74 9.76
C GLY A 29 2.09 8.96 11.01
N LYS A 30 1.62 9.63 12.07
CA LYS A 30 1.28 9.00 13.35
C LYS A 30 0.05 8.12 13.23
N LEU A 31 -0.99 8.61 12.58
CA LEU A 31 -2.21 7.82 12.38
C LEU A 31 -1.94 6.57 11.55
N LEU A 32 -1.04 6.65 10.57
CA LEU A 32 -0.66 5.49 9.77
C LEU A 32 0.14 4.47 10.60
N ALA A 33 1.13 4.92 11.38
CA ALA A 33 1.89 4.02 12.25
C ALA A 33 1.00 3.36 13.32
N VAL A 34 0.09 4.12 13.94
CA VAL A 34 -0.88 3.57 14.90
C VAL A 34 -1.80 2.56 14.23
N LEU A 35 -2.25 2.84 12.99
CA LEU A 35 -3.07 1.89 12.25
C LEU A 35 -2.29 0.59 12.01
N VAL A 36 -1.05 0.65 11.54
CA VAL A 36 -0.21 -0.56 11.34
C VAL A 36 -0.01 -1.32 12.64
N GLU A 37 0.30 -0.62 13.73
CA GLU A 37 0.47 -1.19 15.07
C GLU A 37 -0.80 -1.90 15.58
N THR A 38 -1.99 -1.51 15.13
CA THR A 38 -3.23 -2.23 15.48
C THR A 38 -3.37 -3.57 14.75
N PHE A 39 -2.78 -3.71 13.56
CA PHE A 39 -2.76 -4.98 12.82
C PHE A 39 -1.57 -5.86 13.21
N LEU A 40 -0.46 -5.24 13.62
CA LEU A 40 0.75 -5.93 14.04
C LEU A 40 1.32 -5.29 15.32
N PRO A 41 0.85 -5.72 16.50
CA PRO A 41 1.37 -5.21 17.77
C PRO A 41 2.87 -5.45 17.91
N GLY A 42 3.62 -4.43 18.35
CA GLY A 42 5.08 -4.46 18.48
C GLY A 42 5.84 -4.02 17.23
N SER A 43 5.14 -3.52 16.21
CA SER A 43 5.75 -2.94 15.01
C SER A 43 6.33 -1.53 15.26
N PHE A 44 5.72 -0.80 16.20
CA PHE A 44 6.13 0.53 16.63
C PHE A 44 6.07 0.66 18.16
N ASP A 45 7.07 1.33 18.71
CA ASP A 45 7.01 1.78 20.10
C ASP A 45 6.13 3.04 20.21
N GLU A 46 5.41 3.20 21.32
CA GLU A 46 4.59 4.40 21.56
C GLU A 46 5.43 5.68 21.57
N SER A 47 6.66 5.59 22.10
CA SER A 47 7.65 6.66 22.08
C SER A 47 8.10 7.05 20.67
N GLU A 48 8.25 6.05 19.79
CA GLU A 48 8.61 6.23 18.39
C GLU A 48 7.54 7.03 17.65
N ILE A 49 6.28 6.65 17.85
CA ILE A 49 5.12 7.33 17.26
C ILE A 49 5.00 8.76 17.80
N GLU A 50 5.22 8.98 19.10
CA GLU A 50 4.91 10.27 19.70
C GLU A 50 5.99 11.32 19.55
N TYR A 51 7.27 10.96 19.70
CA TYR A 51 8.34 11.96 19.83
C TYR A 51 9.71 11.59 19.24
N LEU A 52 10.03 10.30 19.02
CA LEU A 52 11.40 9.92 18.60
C LEU A 52 11.59 9.93 17.08
N SER A 53 10.54 9.73 16.28
CA SER A 53 10.65 9.64 14.82
C SER A 53 10.16 10.89 14.11
N THR A 54 10.86 11.25 13.03
CA THR A 54 10.37 12.26 12.10
C THR A 54 9.13 11.74 11.37
N PRO A 55 8.20 12.62 10.92
CA PRO A 55 7.04 12.20 10.15
C PRO A 55 7.40 11.35 8.92
N GLN A 56 8.53 11.68 8.28
CA GLN A 56 9.06 10.95 7.14
C GLN A 56 9.45 9.51 7.49
N ASN A 57 10.30 9.33 8.50
CA ASN A 57 10.75 8.00 8.91
C ASN A 57 9.57 7.16 9.40
N LEU A 58 8.63 7.78 10.12
CA LEU A 58 7.46 7.10 10.66
C LEU A 58 6.54 6.61 9.53
N CYS A 59 6.25 7.47 8.56
CA CYS A 59 5.43 7.13 7.41
C CYS A 59 6.10 6.08 6.52
N GLU A 60 7.39 6.23 6.23
CA GLU A 60 8.18 5.29 5.43
C GLU A 60 8.18 3.88 6.06
N LYS A 61 8.49 3.80 7.36
CA LYS A 61 8.47 2.54 8.11
C LYS A 61 7.07 1.92 8.09
N ALA A 62 6.02 2.72 8.25
CA ALA A 62 4.65 2.23 8.27
C ALA A 62 4.22 1.67 6.91
N ILE A 63 4.51 2.37 5.82
CA ILE A 63 4.26 1.89 4.44
C ILE A 63 5.06 0.61 4.16
N HIS A 64 6.32 0.56 4.61
CA HIS A 64 7.17 -0.61 4.43
C HIS A 64 6.62 -1.85 5.17
N ILE A 65 6.25 -1.70 6.44
CA ILE A 65 5.67 -2.80 7.25
C ILE A 65 4.32 -3.24 6.68
N SER A 66 3.48 -2.29 6.26
CA SER A 66 2.17 -2.58 5.66
C SER A 66 2.29 -3.48 4.43
N ASP A 67 3.28 -3.19 3.57
CA ASP A 67 3.56 -3.98 2.38
C ASP A 67 4.13 -5.36 2.72
N GLN A 68 5.20 -5.40 3.53
CA GLN A 68 5.94 -6.64 3.79
C GLN A 68 5.22 -7.62 4.71
N GLN A 69 4.45 -7.12 5.68
CA GLN A 69 3.82 -7.96 6.70
C GLN A 69 2.31 -8.05 6.59
N LEU A 70 1.65 -7.00 6.07
CA LEU A 70 0.19 -6.99 5.92
C LEU A 70 -0.27 -7.23 4.47
N GLY A 71 0.65 -7.17 3.49
CA GLY A 71 0.33 -7.32 2.07
C GLY A 71 -0.48 -6.15 1.50
N VAL A 72 -0.39 -4.97 2.11
CA VAL A 72 -1.03 -3.73 1.61
C VAL A 72 -0.13 -3.13 0.53
N PRO A 73 -0.60 -2.99 -0.72
CA PRO A 73 0.23 -2.50 -1.81
C PRO A 73 0.68 -1.05 -1.59
N LYS A 74 1.94 -0.74 -1.91
CA LYS A 74 2.52 0.61 -1.84
C LYS A 74 2.02 1.53 -2.97
N LEU A 75 0.72 1.81 -3.00
CA LEU A 75 0.09 2.64 -4.03
C LEU A 75 0.28 4.14 -3.84
N ILE A 76 0.68 4.55 -2.63
CA ILE A 76 0.89 5.94 -2.27
C ILE A 76 2.30 6.10 -1.72
N LEU A 77 2.97 7.19 -2.10
CA LEU A 77 4.30 7.50 -1.61
C LEU A 77 4.22 8.21 -0.26
N MET A 78 5.25 8.05 0.57
CA MET A 78 5.33 8.74 1.87
C MET A 78 5.20 10.26 1.73
N ASN A 79 5.79 10.83 0.69
CA ASN A 79 5.77 12.26 0.37
C ASN A 79 4.36 12.76 0.00
N GLU A 80 3.47 11.89 -0.47
CA GLU A 80 2.07 12.25 -0.69
C GLU A 80 1.31 12.36 0.63
N PHE A 81 1.55 11.44 1.57
CA PHE A 81 1.00 11.54 2.95
C PHE A 81 1.39 12.83 3.64
N LEU A 82 2.66 13.22 3.53
CA LEU A 82 3.23 14.39 4.21
C LEU A 82 2.94 15.71 3.46
N SER A 83 2.39 15.65 2.24
CA SER A 83 2.16 16.82 1.39
C SER A 83 1.09 17.73 1.99
N GLU A 84 1.32 19.05 1.93
CA GLU A 84 0.30 20.01 2.35
C GLU A 84 -0.99 19.93 1.52
N HIS A 85 -0.84 19.55 0.25
CA HIS A 85 -1.88 19.42 -0.75
C HIS A 85 -2.25 17.96 -1.01
N VAL A 86 -2.07 17.07 -0.03
CA VAL A 86 -2.46 15.67 -0.15
C VAL A 86 -3.90 15.52 -0.65
N ASP A 87 -4.08 14.64 -1.63
CA ASP A 87 -5.37 14.30 -2.18
C ASP A 87 -6.11 13.34 -1.25
N GLU A 88 -7.32 13.73 -0.85
CA GLU A 88 -8.12 12.96 0.10
C GLU A 88 -8.53 11.61 -0.48
N MET A 89 -8.78 11.54 -1.79
CA MET A 89 -9.21 10.29 -2.44
C MET A 89 -8.07 9.25 -2.46
N SER A 90 -6.85 9.70 -2.68
CA SER A 90 -5.64 8.86 -2.66
C SER A 90 -5.44 8.23 -1.29
N ILE A 91 -5.55 9.01 -0.20
CA ILE A 91 -5.47 8.50 1.18
C ILE A 91 -6.62 7.54 1.48
N MET A 92 -7.86 7.89 1.11
CA MET A 92 -9.02 7.01 1.29
C MET A 92 -8.86 5.66 0.58
N THR A 93 -8.32 5.68 -0.64
CA THR A 93 -8.04 4.48 -1.44
C THR A 93 -7.00 3.62 -0.74
N TYR A 94 -5.86 4.20 -0.36
CA TYR A 94 -4.80 3.47 0.34
C TYR A 94 -5.29 2.88 1.68
N ILE A 95 -5.95 3.66 2.52
CA ILE A 95 -6.49 3.19 3.81
C ILE A 95 -7.57 2.11 3.61
N SER A 96 -8.26 2.11 2.47
CA SER A 96 -9.25 1.07 2.18
C SER A 96 -8.65 -0.32 2.02
N PHE A 97 -7.37 -0.43 1.62
CA PHE A 97 -6.69 -1.73 1.52
C PHE A 97 -6.48 -2.40 2.88
N PHE A 98 -6.39 -1.63 3.98
CA PHE A 98 -6.31 -2.20 5.32
C PHE A 98 -7.56 -2.98 5.73
N ARG A 99 -8.71 -2.75 5.07
CA ARG A 99 -9.92 -3.59 5.26
C ARG A 99 -9.80 -4.98 4.65
N LEU A 100 -8.81 -5.20 3.78
CA LEU A 100 -8.56 -6.47 3.11
C LEU A 100 -7.50 -7.30 3.84
N VAL A 101 -6.81 -6.69 4.80
CA VAL A 101 -5.84 -7.36 5.66
C VAL A 101 -6.61 -8.29 6.57
N LYS A 102 -6.40 -9.59 6.38
CA LYS A 102 -7.00 -10.63 7.22
C LYS A 102 -6.29 -10.61 8.56
N THR A 103 -6.95 -10.15 9.61
CA THR A 103 -6.45 -10.39 10.97
C THR A 103 -6.78 -11.82 11.37
N ALA A 104 -6.16 -12.32 12.44
CA ALA A 104 -6.50 -13.63 13.00
C ALA A 104 -7.98 -13.74 13.43
N GLU A 105 -8.71 -12.62 13.50
CA GLU A 105 -10.14 -12.56 13.82
C GLU A 105 -11.04 -12.81 12.58
N ASP A 106 -10.51 -12.70 11.35
CA ASP A 106 -11.29 -12.72 10.10
C ASP A 106 -11.35 -14.10 9.41
N SER A 107 -11.05 -15.20 10.11
CA SER A 107 -10.98 -16.54 9.50
C SER A 107 -12.31 -17.09 8.97
N ASP A 108 -13.41 -16.33 9.02
CA ASP A 108 -14.76 -16.81 8.68
C ASP A 108 -15.42 -16.21 7.42
N ASN A 109 -14.84 -15.25 6.69
CA ASN A 109 -15.49 -14.71 5.47
C ASN A 109 -14.59 -14.69 4.21
N SER A 110 -14.53 -15.85 3.56
CA SER A 110 -13.72 -16.10 2.34
C SER A 110 -14.28 -15.45 1.06
N ALA A 111 -15.55 -15.04 1.02
CA ALA A 111 -16.22 -14.62 -0.21
C ALA A 111 -15.87 -13.19 -0.67
N ASP A 112 -15.63 -12.28 0.28
CA ASP A 112 -15.45 -10.85 -0.03
C ASP A 112 -14.10 -10.53 -0.69
N ARG A 113 -13.08 -11.37 -0.45
CA ARG A 113 -11.73 -11.15 -0.99
C ARG A 113 -11.65 -11.33 -2.50
N ALA A 114 -12.36 -12.32 -3.04
CA ALA A 114 -12.34 -12.61 -4.47
C ALA A 114 -13.00 -11.49 -5.29
N PHE A 115 -14.05 -10.86 -4.74
CA PHE A 115 -14.79 -9.79 -5.39
C PHE A 115 -14.00 -8.47 -5.45
N ILE A 116 -13.23 -8.16 -4.40
CA ILE A 116 -12.46 -6.92 -4.36
C ILE A 116 -11.20 -7.02 -5.23
N MET A 117 -10.56 -8.20 -5.28
CA MET A 117 -9.38 -8.38 -6.13
C MET A 117 -9.74 -8.39 -7.63
N SER A 118 -10.85 -9.01 -8.01
CA SER A 118 -11.34 -8.98 -9.39
C SER A 118 -11.75 -7.57 -9.84
N SER A 119 -12.17 -6.71 -8.91
CA SER A 119 -12.54 -5.32 -9.22
C SER A 119 -11.33 -4.40 -9.41
N ILE A 120 -10.15 -4.75 -8.87
CA ILE A 120 -8.93 -3.95 -8.98
C ILE A 120 -8.13 -4.32 -10.24
N GLU A 121 -8.22 -5.56 -10.72
CA GLU A 121 -7.56 -6.01 -11.97
C GLU A 121 -8.18 -5.44 -13.27
N SER A 122 -9.30 -4.71 -13.19
CA SER A 122 -10.00 -4.20 -14.39
C SER A 122 -9.59 -2.78 -14.82
N THR A 123 -8.61 -2.15 -14.18
CA THR A 123 -8.02 -0.90 -14.70
C THR A 123 -6.81 -1.24 -15.57
N ASP A 124 -7.04 -1.32 -16.88
CA ASP A 124 -5.99 -1.26 -17.91
C ASP A 124 -5.17 0.02 -17.71
N ILE A 125 -4.02 -0.11 -17.03
CA ILE A 125 -2.94 0.87 -17.10
C ILE A 125 -2.11 0.46 -18.33
N PRO A 126 -2.02 1.27 -19.40
CA PRO A 126 -1.16 0.93 -20.52
C PRO A 126 0.30 0.96 -20.04
N ASP A 127 0.96 -0.19 -20.15
CA ASP A 127 2.38 -0.41 -19.87
C ASP A 127 3.25 0.34 -20.89
N GLU A 128 3.47 1.64 -20.65
CA GLU A 128 4.59 2.38 -21.24
C GLU A 128 5.83 2.21 -20.36
N SER A 129 6.53 1.07 -20.47
CA SER A 129 8.01 1.04 -20.45
C SER A 129 8.60 -0.38 -20.47
N ASN A 130 8.47 -1.11 -21.58
CA ASN A 130 9.56 -2.03 -21.95
C ASN A 130 9.64 -2.33 -23.46
N THR A 131 9.91 -1.31 -24.28
CA THR A 131 10.56 -1.54 -25.59
C THR A 131 12.06 -1.62 -25.37
N LYS A 132 12.56 -2.83 -25.06
CA LYS A 132 13.95 -3.19 -25.34
C LYS A 132 13.94 -4.43 -26.20
N GLU A 133 14.13 -4.19 -27.49
CA GLU A 133 14.40 -5.18 -28.52
C GLU A 133 15.53 -6.11 -28.06
N GLU A 134 15.21 -7.39 -27.82
CA GLU A 134 16.20 -8.45 -27.85
C GLU A 134 16.56 -8.73 -29.32
N ILE A 135 17.70 -8.22 -29.76
CA ILE A 135 18.36 -8.66 -31.00
C ILE A 135 18.81 -10.10 -30.77
N LYS A 136 18.01 -11.06 -31.23
CA LYS A 136 18.36 -12.48 -31.30
C LYS A 136 19.32 -12.69 -32.46
N ILE A 137 20.63 -12.74 -32.17
CA ILE A 137 21.63 -13.26 -33.10
C ILE A 137 21.57 -14.79 -32.97
N ASN A 138 20.92 -15.44 -33.92
CA ASN A 138 20.97 -16.89 -34.09
C ASN A 138 22.03 -17.25 -35.14
N ASP A 139 23.23 -17.54 -34.66
CA ASP A 139 24.17 -18.41 -35.36
C ASP A 139 23.53 -19.80 -35.50
N THR A 140 23.43 -20.35 -36.72
CA THR A 140 24.38 -21.35 -37.28
C THR A 140 23.75 -22.11 -38.45
N THR A 141 24.56 -22.33 -39.49
CA THR A 141 24.63 -23.54 -40.34
C THR A 141 23.84 -23.58 -41.65
N THR A 142 24.56 -23.20 -42.72
CA THR A 142 24.92 -24.04 -43.88
C THR A 142 23.83 -24.85 -44.59
N HIS A 143 23.56 -24.52 -45.86
CA HIS A 143 23.60 -25.51 -46.94
C HIS A 143 23.77 -24.91 -48.36
N ILE A 144 24.94 -25.21 -48.95
CA ILE A 144 25.22 -25.76 -50.30
C ILE A 144 24.48 -25.19 -51.52
N TYR A 145 25.25 -24.68 -52.50
CA TYR A 145 25.24 -24.96 -53.96
C TYR A 145 26.39 -24.12 -54.56
N GLU A 146 27.60 -24.66 -54.75
CA GLU A 146 28.11 -25.30 -55.98
C GLU A 146 27.86 -24.54 -57.30
N SER A 147 28.99 -24.08 -57.88
CA SER A 147 29.39 -24.24 -59.29
C SER A 147 28.51 -23.63 -60.38
N PHE A 148 28.97 -22.54 -61.01
CA PHE A 148 29.61 -22.49 -62.35
C PHE A 148 29.81 -21.04 -62.80
#